data_AF-A0A5J6VRE0-F1
#
_entry.id   AF-A0A5J6VRE0-F1
#
_cell.length_a   1.000
_cell.length_b   1.000
_cell.length_c   1.000
_cell.angle_alpha   90.00
_cell.angle_beta   90.00
_cell.angle_gamma   90.00
#
_symmetry.space_group_name_H-M   'P 1'
#
loop_
_entity.id
_entity.type
_entity.pdbx_description
1 polymer ?
#
loop_
_entity_poly.entity_id
_entity_poly.type
_entity_poly.pdbx_seq_one_letter_code
_entity_poly.pdbx_strand_id
1 'polypeptide(L)'
;MINDSFLDESREVPSTAPMERVVAWSVFRSREEARNLVEHVYLAPGQSLVGGHGQDSVASYWWVGVQVPDVSHWGNATAVHKHGRLGD
;
A
#
# COMPACT_ATOMS: atom_id res chain seq x y z
N MET A 1 6.14 8.39 15.04
CA MET A 1 4.75 7.97 14.83
C MET A 1 4.54 7.96 13.34
N ILE A 2 4.29 6.80 12.75
CA ILE A 2 4.02 6.69 11.32
C ILE A 2 2.59 7.19 11.11
N ASN A 3 2.39 8.08 10.14
CA ASN A 3 1.12 8.78 9.94
C ASN A 3 0.12 7.86 9.22
N ASP A 4 -0.90 7.35 9.90
CA ASP A 4 -1.93 6.48 9.32
C ASP A 4 -3.15 7.24 8.76
N SER A 5 -3.11 8.58 8.71
CA SER A 5 -4.24 9.41 8.24
C SER A 5 -4.67 9.09 6.80
N PHE A 6 -3.76 8.58 5.97
CA PHE A 6 -4.08 8.15 4.60
C PHE A 6 -5.07 6.98 4.56
N LEU A 7 -5.22 6.20 5.65
CA LEU A 7 -6.21 5.12 5.74
C LEU A 7 -7.63 5.65 5.89
N ASP A 8 -7.80 6.93 6.22
CA ASP A 8 -9.09 7.62 6.27
C ASP A 8 -9.40 8.33 4.94
N GLU A 9 -8.41 8.44 4.04
CA GLU A 9 -8.60 9.05 2.73
C GLU A 9 -9.30 8.08 1.76
N SER A 10 -10.38 8.57 1.15
CA SER A 10 -11.12 7.88 0.10
C SER A 10 -10.27 7.84 -1.18
N ARG A 11 -9.44 6.81 -1.31
CA ARG A 11 -8.49 6.65 -2.40
C ARG A 11 -8.50 5.20 -2.87
N GLU A 12 -8.84 5.03 -4.14
CA GLU A 12 -8.87 3.73 -4.80
C GLU A 12 -7.47 3.13 -4.94
N VAL A 13 -7.40 1.81 -5.01
CA VAL A 13 -6.13 1.12 -5.25
C VAL A 13 -5.53 1.55 -6.61
N PRO A 14 -4.21 1.80 -6.69
CA PRO A 14 -3.57 2.17 -7.94
C PRO A 14 -3.71 1.02 -8.95
N SER A 15 -4.52 1.23 -9.98
CA SER A 15 -4.78 0.23 -11.03
C SER A 15 -3.73 0.32 -12.12
N THR A 16 -2.65 -0.46 -12.00
CA THR A 16 -1.69 -0.86 -13.06
C THR A 16 -0.90 0.23 -13.81
N ALA A 17 -1.29 1.49 -13.78
CA ALA A 17 -0.44 2.58 -14.21
C ALA A 17 0.57 2.87 -13.08
N PRO A 18 1.83 3.23 -13.40
CA PRO A 18 2.77 3.79 -12.43
C PRO A 18 2.33 5.21 -12.03
N MET A 19 1.07 5.36 -11.64
CA MET A 19 0.58 6.55 -10.98
C MET A 19 1.27 6.58 -9.62
N GLU A 20 2.11 7.59 -9.45
CA GLU A 20 2.65 8.01 -8.15
C GLU A 20 3.77 7.16 -7.53
N ARG A 21 4.57 6.45 -8.34
CA ARG A 21 5.81 5.79 -7.88
C ARG A 21 5.60 4.82 -6.71
N VAL A 22 4.40 4.23 -6.63
CA VAL A 22 4.08 3.21 -5.64
C VAL A 22 4.56 1.86 -6.16
N VAL A 23 5.46 1.22 -5.42
CA VAL A 23 6.17 0.02 -5.89
C VAL A 23 5.75 -1.26 -5.17
N ALA A 24 5.09 -1.14 -4.03
CA ALA A 24 4.52 -2.30 -3.35
C ALA A 24 3.25 -1.82 -2.67
N TRP A 25 2.14 -2.54 -2.83
CA TRP A 25 0.92 -2.27 -2.08
C TRP A 25 0.25 -3.57 -1.67
N SER A 26 -0.37 -3.53 -0.50
CA SER A 26 -1.14 -4.62 0.09
C SER A 26 -2.56 -4.12 0.33
N VAL A 27 -3.54 -4.94 -0.02
CA VAL A 27 -4.97 -4.65 0.17
C VAL A 27 -5.48 -5.50 1.33
N PHE A 28 -6.22 -4.88 2.23
CA PHE A 28 -6.77 -5.42 3.45
C PHE A 28 -8.28 -5.20 3.50
N ARG A 29 -8.99 -6.11 4.17
CA ARG A 29 -10.44 -5.97 4.43
C ARG A 29 -10.75 -5.23 5.73
N SER A 30 -9.74 -4.99 6.56
CA SER A 30 -9.87 -4.32 7.84
C SER A 30 -8.85 -3.19 7.97
N ARG A 31 -9.28 -2.04 8.49
CA ARG A 31 -8.38 -0.92 8.80
C ARG A 31 -7.29 -1.31 9.81
N GLU A 32 -7.63 -2.15 10.78
CA GLU A 32 -6.69 -2.60 11.82
C GLU A 32 -5.50 -3.38 11.24
N GLU A 33 -5.77 -4.28 10.29
CA GLU A 33 -4.72 -5.03 9.58
C GLU A 33 -3.82 -4.10 8.76
N ALA A 34 -4.42 -3.13 8.06
CA ALA A 34 -3.69 -2.11 7.32
C ALA A 34 -2.80 -1.27 8.25
N ARG A 35 -3.34 -0.84 9.40
CA ARG A 35 -2.58 -0.11 10.42
C ARG A 35 -1.45 -0.94 10.99
N ASN A 36 -1.67 -2.23 11.26
CA ASN A 36 -0.64 -3.12 11.78
C ASN A 36 0.56 -3.18 10.82
N LEU A 37 0.30 -3.32 9.50
CA LEU A 37 1.37 -3.23 8.51
C LEU A 37 2.13 -1.89 8.59
N VAL A 38 1.41 -0.78 8.71
CA VAL A 38 1.98 0.58 8.81
C VAL A 38 2.88 0.74 10.04
N GLU A 39 2.52 0.12 11.16
CA GLU A 39 3.32 0.17 12.39
C GLU A 39 4.56 -0.75 12.33
N HIS A 40 4.51 -1.81 11.52
CA HIS A 40 5.57 -2.82 11.41
C HIS A 40 6.47 -2.67 10.17
N VAL A 41 6.12 -1.82 9.21
CA VAL A 41 6.89 -1.63 7.98
C VAL A 41 8.12 -0.76 8.22
N TYR A 42 9.28 -1.27 7.80
CA TYR A 42 10.53 -0.53 7.83
C TYR A 42 10.71 0.23 6.51
N LEU A 43 10.58 1.56 6.58
CA LEU A 43 10.85 2.44 5.46
C LEU A 43 12.33 2.81 5.41
N ALA A 44 12.93 2.67 4.23
CA ALA A 44 14.25 3.22 3.96
C ALA A 44 14.16 4.76 3.83
N PRO A 45 15.27 5.49 4.06
CA PRO A 45 15.27 6.94 3.89
C PRO A 45 14.85 7.35 2.47
N GLY A 46 13.90 8.28 2.39
CA GLY A 46 13.30 8.74 1.14
C GLY A 46 12.03 7.98 0.72
N GLN A 47 11.74 6.82 1.32
CA GLN A 47 10.48 6.11 1.11
C GLN A 47 9.36 6.73 1.94
N SER A 48 8.14 6.69 1.43
CA SER A 48 6.94 7.16 2.12
C SER A 48 5.85 6.11 2.04
N LEU A 49 5.04 6.01 3.09
CA LEU A 49 3.82 5.21 3.02
C LEU A 49 2.70 6.03 2.42
N VAL A 50 1.95 5.37 1.57
CA VAL A 50 0.77 5.89 0.91
C VAL A 50 -0.31 4.85 1.07
N GLY A 51 -1.56 5.26 1.13
CA GLY A 51 -2.65 4.32 1.17
C GLY A 51 -3.97 5.01 1.01
N GLY A 52 -5.01 4.24 1.22
CA GLY A 52 -6.37 4.70 1.01
C GLY A 52 -7.36 3.65 1.44
N HIS A 53 -8.61 4.05 1.45
CA HIS A 53 -9.73 3.13 1.47
C HIS A 53 -10.64 3.37 0.29
N GLY A 54 -11.28 2.30 -0.14
CA GLY A 54 -12.32 2.34 -1.16
C GLY A 54 -13.44 1.40 -0.78
N GLN A 55 -14.53 1.49 -1.52
CA GLN A 55 -15.62 0.56 -1.43
C GLN A 55 -15.70 -0.20 -2.74
N ASP A 56 -15.53 -1.52 -2.66
CA ASP A 56 -15.81 -2.41 -3.77
C ASP A 56 -17.29 -2.82 -3.74
N SER A 57 -17.81 -3.40 -4.82
CA SER A 57 -19.19 -3.87 -4.90
C SER A 57 -19.57 -4.89 -3.82
N VAL A 58 -18.57 -5.52 -3.20
CA VAL A 58 -18.75 -6.54 -2.15
C VAL A 58 -18.54 -6.00 -0.74
N ALA A 59 -17.55 -5.12 -0.51
CA ALA A 59 -17.23 -4.58 0.80
C ALA A 59 -16.22 -3.42 0.71
N SER A 60 -16.13 -2.63 1.79
CA SER A 60 -15.03 -1.68 1.97
C SER A 60 -13.68 -2.40 2.05
N TYR A 61 -12.64 -1.76 1.52
CA TYR A 61 -11.27 -2.24 1.56
C TYR A 61 -10.33 -1.09 1.90
N TRP A 62 -9.22 -1.44 2.54
CA TRP A 62 -8.11 -0.54 2.83
C TRP A 62 -6.89 -1.04 2.09
N TRP A 63 -6.00 -0.15 1.69
CA TRP A 63 -4.74 -0.54 1.10
C TRP A 63 -3.62 0.35 1.59
N VAL A 64 -2.44 -0.24 1.66
CA VAL A 64 -1.21 0.42 2.09
C VAL A 64 -0.15 0.06 1.09
N GLY A 65 0.50 1.07 0.56
CA GLY A 65 1.65 0.93 -0.31
C GLY A 65 2.84 1.78 0.09
N VAL A 66 3.97 1.47 -0.52
CA VAL A 66 5.23 2.19 -0.36
C VAL A 66 5.45 2.99 -1.63
N GLN A 67 5.47 4.31 -1.46
CA GLN A 67 5.90 5.28 -2.46
C GLN A 67 7.40 5.48 -2.35
N VAL A 68 8.09 5.41 -3.48
CA VAL A 68 9.51 5.71 -3.58
C VAL A 68 9.70 6.96 -4.44
N PRO A 69 10.76 7.74 -4.20
CA PRO A 69 11.05 8.93 -5.00
C PRO A 69 11.54 8.53 -6.40
N ASP A 70 12.18 7.35 -6.50
CA ASP A 70 12.70 6.80 -7.74
C ASP A 70 12.39 5.29 -7.84
N VAL A 71 11.52 4.94 -8.79
CA VAL A 71 11.14 3.55 -9.07
C VAL A 71 12.28 2.75 -9.71
N SER A 72 13.20 3.43 -10.40
CA SER A 72 14.34 2.81 -11.09
C SER A 72 15.41 2.33 -10.10
N HIS A 73 15.51 2.98 -8.93
CA HIS A 73 16.38 2.58 -7.82
C HIS A 73 15.79 1.49 -6.92
N TRP A 74 14.47 1.23 -6.99
CA TRP A 74 13.86 0.14 -6.24
C TRP A 74 14.18 -1.18 -6.95
N GLY A 75 15.33 -1.74 -6.58
CA GLY A 75 16.10 -2.75 -7.30
C GLY A 75 15.47 -4.11 -7.56
N ASN A 76 14.15 -4.24 -7.69
CA ASN A 76 13.46 -5.36 -8.33
C ASN A 76 11.99 -4.97 -8.60
N ALA A 77 11.71 -4.35 -9.75
CA ALA A 77 10.34 -4.11 -10.25
C ALA A 77 9.49 -5.41 -10.37
N THR A 78 10.12 -6.57 -10.25
CA THR A 78 9.50 -7.90 -10.18
C THR A 78 8.90 -8.25 -8.81
N ALA A 79 9.27 -7.56 -7.73
CA ALA A 79 8.73 -7.79 -6.38
C ALA A 79 7.42 -7.02 -6.10
N VAL A 80 6.98 -6.18 -7.05
CA VAL A 80 5.68 -5.47 -7.01
C VAL A 80 4.51 -6.47 -6.99
N HIS A 81 4.72 -7.69 -7.49
CA HIS A 81 3.72 -8.76 -7.55
C HIS A 81 3.90 -9.78 -6.43
N LYS A 82 3.77 -9.39 -5.15
CA LYS A 82 3.41 -10.38 -4.13
C LYS A 82 1.90 -10.33 -3.90
N HIS A 83 1.21 -11.01 -4.80
CA HIS A 83 -0.19 -11.40 -4.70
C HIS A 83 -0.49 -11.82 -3.25
N GLY A 84 -1.54 -11.23 -2.67
CA GLY A 84 -1.99 -11.54 -1.32
C GLY A 84 -2.03 -13.05 -1.12
N ARG A 85 -1.45 -13.51 0.00
CA ARG A 85 -1.56 -14.90 0.43
C ARG A 85 -3.04 -15.12 0.76
N LEU A 86 -3.79 -15.64 -0.20
CA LEU A 86 -5.05 -16.35 0.06
C LEU A 86 -4.72 -17.45 1.09
N GLY A 87 -5.61 -17.62 2.07
CA GLY A 87 -5.41 -18.43 3.26
C GLY A 87 -4.92 -19.86 3.00
N ASP A 88 -4.17 -20.36 3.98
CA ASP A 88 -4.06 -21.79 4.25
C ASP A 88 -5.10 -22.13 5.34
#